data_AF-A0A1S8L0I8-F1
#
_entry.id   AF-A0A1S8L0I8-F1
#
_cell.length_a   1.000
_cell.length_b   1.000
_cell.length_c   1.000
_cell.angle_alpha   90.00
_cell.angle_beta   90.00
_cell.angle_gamma   90.00
#
_symmetry.space_group_name_H-M   'P 1'
#
loop_
_entity.id
_entity.type
_entity.pdbx_description
1 polymer ?
#
loop_
_entity_poly.entity_id
_entity_poly.type
_entity_poly.pdbx_seq_one_letter_code
_entity_poly.pdbx_strand_id
1 'polypeptide(L)' 'MIKSIEGLGFKGEYLKMIFFMESVFNMNVAKMGSEETMLGWINKNLENAKERTEGLTDREKFIIAFTVLQTKLVE' A
#
# COMPACT_ATOMS: atom_id res chain seq x y z
N MET A 1 -11.55 -2.87 -4.17
CA MET A 1 -10.12 -2.78 -4.53
C MET A 1 -9.79 -1.31 -4.69
N ILE A 2 -8.71 -0.86 -4.06
CA ILE A 2 -8.34 0.55 -4.00
C ILE A 2 -7.89 0.99 -5.39
N LYS A 3 -8.50 2.05 -5.92
CA LYS A 3 -8.24 2.53 -7.28
C LYS A 3 -7.02 3.46 -7.38
N SER A 4 -6.81 4.32 -6.39
CA SER A 4 -5.68 5.24 -6.34
C SER A 4 -5.39 5.66 -4.89
N ILE A 5 -4.15 6.05 -4.61
CA ILE A 5 -3.73 6.54 -3.29
C ILE A 5 -4.26 7.96 -3.06
N GLU A 6 -4.26 8.79 -4.10
CA GLU A 6 -4.77 10.17 -4.07
C GLU A 6 -6.26 10.22 -3.72
N GLY A 7 -7.02 9.20 -4.15
CA GLY A 7 -8.44 9.06 -3.85
C GLY A 7 -8.75 8.76 -2.38
N LEU A 8 -7.75 8.43 -1.56
CA LEU A 8 -7.93 8.07 -0.15
C LEU A 8 -7.99 9.30 0.78
N GLY A 9 -7.78 10.51 0.25
CA GLY A 9 -7.94 11.76 1.01
C GLY A 9 -6.82 12.05 2.01
N PHE A 10 -5.66 11.40 1.89
CA PHE A 10 -4.46 11.78 2.63
C PHE A 10 -3.94 13.15 2.16
N LYS A 11 -3.40 13.94 3.09
CA LYS A 11 -2.92 15.30 2.83
C LYS A 11 -1.62 15.57 3.60
N GLY A 12 -0.88 16.57 3.13
CA GLY A 12 0.33 17.07 3.78
C GLY A 12 1.39 15.98 3.94
N GLU A 13 2.00 15.93 5.12
CA GLU A 13 3.10 15.01 5.42
C GLU A 13 2.72 13.53 5.27
N TYR A 14 1.47 13.16 5.52
CA TYR A 14 1.01 11.78 5.33
C TYR A 14 1.09 11.34 3.86
N LEU A 15 0.66 12.19 2.92
CA LEU A 15 0.72 11.86 1.50
C LEU A 15 2.17 11.80 1.01
N LYS A 16 3.02 12.72 1.47
CA LYS A 16 4.47 12.69 1.18
C LYS A 16 5.13 11.40 1.68
N MET A 17 4.80 10.97 2.90
CA MET A 17 5.32 9.75 3.49
C MET A 17 4.87 8.51 2.70
N ILE A 18 3.62 8.47 2.24
CA ILE A 18 3.13 7.37 1.39
C ILE A 18 3.91 7.31 0.07
N PHE A 19 4.10 8.44 -0.61
CA PHE A 19 4.87 8.46 -1.86
C PHE A 19 6.36 8.16 -1.67
N PHE A 20 6.95 8.56 -0.54
CA PHE A 20 8.30 8.14 -0.19
C PHE A 20 8.38 6.62 -0.06
N MET A 21 7.44 6.00 0.67
CA MET A 21 7.38 4.54 0.81
C MET A 21 7.14 3.84 -0.54
N GLU A 22 6.30 4.41 -1.40
CA GLU A 22 6.09 3.90 -2.76
C GLU A 22 7.39 3.92 -3.58
N SER A 23 8.17 5.00 -3.50
CA SER A 23 9.47 5.08 -4.15
C SER A 23 10.45 4.03 -3.62
N VAL A 24 10.51 3.84 -2.30
CA VAL A 24 11.35 2.80 -1.67
C VAL A 24 10.93 1.40 -2.13
N PHE A 25 9.63 1.12 -2.15
CA PHE A 25 9.09 -0.14 -2.63
C PHE A 25 9.49 -0.39 -4.09
N ASN A 26 9.23 0.58 -4.98
CA ASN A 26 9.51 0.47 -6.41
C ASN A 26 11.00 0.26 -6.70
N MET A 27 11.90 0.90 -5.93
CA MET A 27 13.34 0.65 -6.04
C MET A 27 13.73 -0.79 -5.68
N ASN A 28 13.11 -1.37 -4.65
CA ASN A 28 13.43 -2.73 -4.22
C ASN A 28 12.90 -3.78 -5.19
N VAL A 29 11.65 -3.66 -5.65
CA VAL A 29 11.08 -4.60 -6.63
C VAL A 29 11.80 -4.54 -7.99
N ALA A 30 12.25 -3.35 -8.41
CA ALA A 30 13.05 -3.20 -9.63
C ALA A 30 14.39 -3.94 -9.54
N LYS A 31 15.06 -3.92 -8.37
CA LYS A 31 16.28 -4.73 -8.14
C LYS A 31 16.03 -6.23 -8.23
N MET A 32 14.80 -6.67 -7.94
CA MET A 32 14.37 -8.06 -8.06
C MET A 32 13.85 -8.40 -9.48
N GLY A 33 13.87 -7.45 -10.42
CA GLY A 33 13.34 -7.65 -11.78
C GLY A 33 11.81 -7.73 -11.84
N SER A 34 11.11 -7.22 -10.83
CA SER A 34 9.64 -7.19 -10.76
C SER A 34 9.09 -5.82 -11.15
N GLU A 35 7.94 -5.81 -11.83
CA GLU A 35 7.16 -4.62 -12.19
C GLU A 35 6.00 -4.36 -11.21
N GLU A 36 5.92 -5.12 -10.11
CA GLU A 36 4.87 -4.95 -9.11
C GLU A 36 4.92 -3.55 -8.48
N THR A 37 3.79 -2.84 -8.46
CA THR A 37 3.68 -1.54 -7.79
C THR A 37 3.25 -1.71 -6.33
N MET A 38 3.54 -0.72 -5.48
CA MET A 38 3.11 -0.76 -4.07
C MET A 38 1.59 -0.92 -3.95
N LEU A 39 0.81 -0.17 -4.73
CA LEU A 39 -0.65 -0.28 -4.71
C LEU A 39 -1.13 -1.65 -5.22
N GLY A 40 -0.44 -2.22 -6.23
CA GLY A 40 -0.70 -3.58 -6.71
C GLY A 40 -0.49 -4.62 -5.61
N TRP A 41 0.64 -4.54 -4.91
CA TRP A 41 0.96 -5.40 -3.77
C TRP A 41 -0.08 -5.26 -2.66
N ILE A 42 -0.47 -4.03 -2.29
CA ILE A 42 -1.50 -3.76 -1.27
C ILE A 42 -2.82 -4.42 -1.66
N ASN A 43 -3.27 -4.21 -2.89
CA ASN A 43 -4.52 -4.77 -3.40
C ASN A 43 -4.50 -6.31 -3.36
N LYS A 44 -3.39 -6.94 -3.80
CA LYS A 44 -3.22 -8.40 -3.73
C LYS A 44 -3.29 -8.94 -2.30
N ASN A 45 -2.69 -8.23 -1.34
CA ASN A 45 -2.77 -8.61 0.07
C ASN A 45 -4.17 -8.43 0.66
N LEU A 46 -4.88 -7.38 0.26
CA LEU A 46 -6.27 -7.17 0.66
C LEU A 46 -7.23 -8.23 0.10
N GLU A 47 -6.96 -8.72 -1.11
CA GLU A 47 -7.73 -9.83 -1.69
C GLU A 47 -7.61 -11.11 -0.86
N ASN A 48 -6.40 -11.42 -0.37
CA ASN A 48 -6.17 -12.52 0.57
C ASN A 48 -6.83 -12.31 1.94
N ALA A 49 -7.13 -11.06 2.31
CA ALA A 49 -7.76 -10.67 3.56
C ALA A 49 -9.21 -10.19 3.40
N LYS A 50 -9.85 -10.49 2.26
CA LYS A 50 -11.13 -9.89 1.85
C LYS A 50 -12.23 -10.06 2.88
N GLU A 51 -12.42 -11.26 3.41
CA GLU A 51 -13.45 -11.55 4.42
C GLU A 51 -13.21 -10.80 5.73
N ARG A 52 -11.93 -10.60 6.12
CA ARG A 52 -11.54 -9.90 7.35
C ARG A 52 -11.60 -8.38 7.23
N THR A 53 -11.66 -7.87 6.01
CA THR A 53 -11.70 -6.44 5.70
C THR A 53 -13.06 -6.02 5.14
N GLU A 54 -14.04 -6.93 5.14
CA GLU A 54 -15.40 -6.63 4.75
C GLU A 54 -15.99 -5.55 5.68
N GLY A 55 -16.73 -4.61 5.11
CA GLY A 55 -17.27 -3.45 5.85
C GLY A 55 -16.29 -2.29 6.07
N LEU A 56 -14.98 -2.48 5.88
CA LEU A 56 -14.01 -1.38 5.97
C LEU A 56 -14.01 -0.50 4.70
N THR A 57 -13.79 0.80 4.90
CA THR A 57 -13.55 1.75 3.81
C THR A 57 -12.22 1.46 3.11
N ASP A 58 -12.08 1.92 1.86
CA ASP A 58 -10.83 1.79 1.11
C ASP A 58 -9.63 2.44 1.82
N ARG A 59 -9.89 3.53 2.57
CA ARG A 59 -8.86 4.20 3.37
C ARG A 59 -8.40 3.36 4.55
N GLU A 60 -9.31 2.74 5.29
CA GLU A 60 -8.97 1.85 6.41
C GLU A 60 -8.23 0.61 5.93
N LYS A 61 -8.71 -0.01 4.84
CA LYS A 61 -8.03 -1.11 4.17
C LYS A 61 -6.60 -0.75 3.78
N PHE A 62 -6.42 0.43 3.17
CA PHE A 62 -5.11 0.94 2.82
C PHE A 62 -4.22 1.07 4.06
N ILE A 63 -4.68 1.71 5.13
CA ILE A 63 -3.89 1.93 6.35
C ILE A 63 -3.42 0.60 6.95
N ILE A 64 -4.30 -0.40 7.03
CA ILE A 64 -3.94 -1.73 7.57
C ILE A 64 -2.86 -2.38 6.69
N ALA A 65 -3.07 -2.46 5.38
CA ALA A 65 -2.13 -3.09 4.47
C ALA A 65 -0.80 -2.33 4.39
N PHE A 66 -0.85 -1.00 4.40
CA PHE A 66 0.32 -0.12 4.40
C PHE A 66 1.15 -0.31 5.68
N THR A 67 0.51 -0.45 6.84
CA THR A 67 1.21 -0.72 8.11
C THR A 67 1.97 -2.06 8.04
N VAL A 68 1.35 -3.11 7.49
CA VAL A 68 2.02 -4.41 7.28
C VAL A 68 3.17 -4.31 6.29
N LEU A 69 3.01 -3.51 5.23
CA LEU A 69 4.10 -3.27 4.28
C LEU A 69 5.29 -2.60 4.97
N GLN A 70 5.04 -1.58 5.80
CA GLN A 70 6.09 -0.85 6.51
C GLN A 70 6.91 -1.76 7.43
N THR A 71 6.28 -2.68 8.17
CA THR A 71 7.03 -3.61 9.02
C THR A 71 7.95 -4.52 8.22
N LYS A 72 7.54 -4.94 7.02
CA LYS A 72 8.33 -5.82 6.15
C LYS A 72 9.47 -5.13 5.41
N LEU A 73 9.43 -3.81 5.26
CA LEU A 73 10.48 -3.02 4.59
C LEU A 73 11.56 -2.53 5.55
N VAL A 74 11.31 -2.61 6.86
CA VAL A 74 12.25 -2.20 7.93
C VAL A 74 13.04 -3.40 8.49
N GLU A 75 12.62 -4.63 8.16
CA GLU A 75 13.36 -5.88 8.41
C GLU A 75 14.38 -6.18 7.30
#